data_AF-A0A0M8V172-F1
#
_entry.id   AF-A0A0M8V172-F1
#
_cell.length_a   1.000
_cell.length_b   1.000
_cell.length_c   1.000
_cell.angle_alpha   90.00
_cell.angle_beta   90.00
_cell.angle_gamma   90.00
#
_symmetry.space_group_name_H-M   'P 1'
#
loop_
_entity.id
_entity.type
_entity.pdbx_description
1 polymer ?
#
loop_
_entity_poly.entity_id
_entity_poly.type
_entity_poly.pdbx_seq_one_letter_code
_entity_poly.pdbx_strand_id
1 'polypeptide(L)' 'MPGHRPHHPRRSRTGREVTAVAFLDWRSPEHFDHSGDKPCVICTKPTPLRSDRGKPVHKVCAEDWIDQHTVKEDDA' A
#
# COMPACT_ATOMS: atom_id res chain seq x y z
N MET A 1 45.43 38.56 8.44
CA MET A 1 44.12 38.58 7.76
C MET A 1 43.63 37.14 7.58
N PRO A 2 42.92 36.52 8.54
CA PRO A 2 42.40 35.16 8.37
C PRO A 2 41.10 35.21 7.56
N GLY A 3 41.11 34.65 6.35
CA GLY A 3 39.94 34.56 5.49
C GLY A 3 38.92 33.54 6.01
N HIS A 4 37.73 34.01 6.35
CA HIS A 4 36.60 33.16 6.72
C HIS A 4 36.08 32.42 5.49
N ARG A 5 36.19 31.08 5.48
CA ARG A 5 35.46 30.21 4.53
C ARG A 5 33.98 30.19 4.95
N PRO A 6 33.02 30.49 4.07
CA PRO A 6 31.61 30.34 4.39
C PRO A 6 31.25 28.85 4.44
N HIS A 7 30.71 28.41 5.58
CA HIS A 7 30.06 27.12 5.68
C HIS A 7 28.68 27.20 5.03
N HIS A 8 28.50 26.57 3.87
CA HIS A 8 27.18 26.38 3.30
C HIS A 8 26.38 25.36 4.13
N PRO A 9 25.14 25.66 4.55
CA PRO A 9 24.30 24.68 5.20
C PRO A 9 23.93 23.57 4.22
N ARG A 10 24.09 22.32 4.66
CA ARG A 10 23.61 21.15 3.92
C ARG A 10 22.08 21.19 3.91
N ARG A 11 21.50 21.40 2.72
CA ARG A 11 20.06 21.30 2.48
C ARG A 11 19.62 19.86 2.76
N SER A 12 19.01 19.63 3.92
CA SER A 12 18.29 18.40 4.24
C SER A 12 17.24 18.16 3.15
N ARG A 13 17.35 17.06 2.41
CA ARG A 13 16.26 16.61 1.54
C ARG A 13 15.13 16.17 2.46
N THR A 14 14.13 17.03 2.60
CA THR A 14 12.80 16.67 3.08
C THR A 14 12.36 15.38 2.40
N GLY A 15 11.83 14.47 3.21
CA GLY A 15 11.55 13.09 2.86
C GLY A 15 10.67 12.94 1.63
N ARG A 16 10.78 11.77 1.01
CA ARG A 16 9.82 11.30 0.00
C ARG A 16 8.43 11.34 0.63
N GLU A 17 7.59 12.21 0.10
CA GLU A 17 6.15 12.14 0.25
C GLU A 17 5.72 10.81 -0.38
N VAL A 18 5.56 9.79 0.47
CA VAL A 18 4.87 8.57 0.08
C VAL A 18 3.41 8.91 0.20
N THR A 19 2.74 9.13 -0.93
CA THR A 19 1.29 8.96 -0.99
C THR A 19 1.03 7.60 -0.37
N ALA A 20 0.41 7.58 0.81
CA ALA A 20 0.07 6.36 1.50
C ALA A 20 -1.02 5.66 0.69
N VAL A 21 -0.63 5.00 -0.39
CA VAL A 21 -1.43 3.90 -0.93
C VAL A 21 -1.58 2.94 0.22
N ALA A 22 -2.80 2.77 0.71
CA ALA A 22 -3.15 1.80 1.73
C ALA A 22 -2.84 0.40 1.16
N PHE A 23 -1.57 0.01 1.27
CA PHE A 23 -1.09 -1.23 0.70
C PHE A 23 -1.48 -2.33 1.67
N LEU A 24 -2.43 -3.18 1.25
CA LEU A 24 -2.72 -4.42 1.96
C LEU A 24 -1.40 -5.21 2.11
N ASP A 25 -1.05 -5.63 3.33
CA ASP A 25 0.17 -6.41 3.56
C ASP A 25 -0.03 -7.86 3.13
N TRP A 26 0.23 -8.16 1.86
CA TRP A 26 0.10 -9.53 1.33
C TRP A 26 1.22 -10.49 1.74
N ARG A 27 2.13 -10.06 2.63
CA ARG A 27 3.33 -10.84 2.99
C ARG A 27 3.05 -11.87 4.08
N SER A 28 1.99 -11.68 4.86
CA SER A 28 1.58 -12.65 5.86
C SER A 28 1.02 -13.92 5.22
N PRO A 29 1.47 -15.12 5.64
CA PRO A 29 0.95 -16.39 5.12
C PRO A 29 -0.54 -16.58 5.43
N GLU A 30 -1.10 -15.83 6.38
CA GLU A 30 -2.53 -15.82 6.74
C GLU A 30 -3.44 -15.38 5.57
N HIS A 31 -2.88 -14.64 4.60
CA HIS A 31 -3.61 -14.28 3.39
C HIS A 31 -3.74 -15.43 2.38
N PHE A 32 -3.00 -16.53 2.54
CA PHE A 32 -3.07 -17.67 1.64
C PHE A 32 -3.84 -18.82 2.29
N ASP A 33 -5.02 -19.12 1.76
CA ASP A 33 -5.85 -20.22 2.23
C ASP A 33 -5.51 -21.52 1.49
N HIS A 34 -4.78 -22.40 2.18
CA HIS A 34 -4.43 -23.73 1.66
C HIS A 34 -5.62 -24.69 1.58
N SER A 35 -6.77 -24.35 2.19
CA SER A 35 -7.95 -25.22 2.18
C SER A 35 -8.71 -25.22 0.86
N GLY A 36 -8.46 -24.24 -0.01
CA GLY A 36 -8.96 -24.22 -1.38
C GLY A 36 -9.35 -22.85 -1.91
N ASP A 37 -9.60 -22.81 -3.21
CA ASP A 37 -10.02 -21.60 -3.90
C ASP A 37 -11.47 -21.23 -3.58
N LYS A 38 -11.71 -19.94 -3.31
CA LYS A 38 -13.05 -19.36 -3.16
C LYS A 38 -13.25 -18.27 -4.23
N PRO A 39 -14.48 -17.99 -4.67
CA PRO A 39 -14.73 -16.96 -5.67
C PRO A 39 -14.35 -15.58 -5.13
N CYS A 40 -13.54 -14.83 -5.88
CA CYS A 40 -13.20 -13.44 -5.57
C CYS A 40 -14.45 -12.58 -5.49
N VAL A 41 -14.58 -11.76 -4.44
CA VAL A 41 -15.77 -10.90 -4.26
C VAL A 41 -15.89 -9.77 -5.31
N ILE A 42 -14.83 -9.51 -6.08
CA ILE A 42 -14.80 -8.45 -7.12
C ILE A 42 -15.00 -9.05 -8.51
N CYS A 43 -14.17 -10.03 -8.90
CA CYS A 43 -14.16 -10.57 -10.26
C CYS A 43 -14.73 -11.99 -10.38
N THR A 44 -15.23 -12.57 -9.27
CA THR A 44 -15.84 -13.90 -9.15
C THR A 44 -14.98 -15.11 -9.55
N LYS A 45 -13.76 -14.90 -10.03
CA LYS A 45 -12.80 -15.97 -10.36
C LYS A 45 -12.27 -16.64 -9.09
N PRO A 46 -11.96 -17.95 -9.12
CA PRO A 46 -11.38 -18.65 -7.98
C PRO A 46 -10.06 -18.00 -7.53
N THR A 47 -9.88 -17.88 -6.21
CA THR A 47 -8.65 -17.37 -5.59
C THR A 47 -8.34 -18.10 -4.29
N PRO A 48 -7.07 -18.46 -4.06
CA PRO A 48 -6.61 -18.94 -2.75
C PRO A 48 -6.34 -17.77 -1.79
N LEU A 49 -6.31 -16.53 -2.29
CA LEU A 49 -5.98 -15.35 -1.48
C LEU A 49 -7.18 -14.83 -0.68
N ARG A 50 -6.88 -14.29 0.50
CA ARG A 50 -7.80 -13.64 1.42
C ARG A 50 -7.31 -12.23 1.72
N SER A 51 -8.21 -11.27 1.69
CA SER A 51 -7.97 -9.91 2.23
C SER A 51 -7.66 -9.99 3.72
N ASP A 52 -7.18 -8.90 4.31
CA ASP A 52 -6.98 -8.74 5.77
C ASP A 52 -8.21 -9.14 6.59
N ARG A 53 -9.41 -8.89 6.07
CA ARG A 53 -10.68 -9.27 6.70
C ARG A 53 -11.14 -10.70 6.39
N GLY A 54 -10.26 -11.55 5.85
CA GLY A 54 -10.56 -12.94 5.49
C GLY A 54 -11.44 -13.14 4.24
N LYS A 55 -11.80 -12.07 3.52
CA LYS A 55 -12.65 -12.16 2.31
C LYS A 55 -11.84 -12.68 1.11
N PRO A 56 -12.37 -13.62 0.30
CA PRO A 56 -11.68 -14.09 -0.90
C PRO A 56 -11.55 -12.98 -1.93
N VAL A 57 -10.31 -12.60 -2.26
CA VAL A 57 -10.02 -11.56 -3.24
C VAL A 57 -8.65 -11.78 -3.85
N HIS A 58 -8.46 -11.47 -5.13
CA HIS A 58 -7.11 -11.40 -5.71
C HIS A 58 -6.40 -10.14 -5.23
N LYS A 59 -5.08 -10.21 -5.07
CA LYS A 59 -4.24 -9.07 -4.72
C LYS A 59 -4.55 -7.84 -5.60
N VAL A 60 -4.52 -8.02 -6.92
CA VAL A 60 -4.74 -6.93 -7.88
C VAL A 60 -6.16 -6.37 -7.78
N CYS A 61 -7.17 -7.21 -7.59
CA CYS A 61 -8.55 -6.73 -7.44
C CYS A 61 -8.71 -5.90 -6.17
N ALA A 62 -8.05 -6.28 -5.08
CA ALA A 62 -8.09 -5.52 -3.84
C ALA A 62 -7.30 -4.20 -3.94
N GLU A 63 -6.13 -4.20 -4.59
CA GLU A 63 -5.37 -2.97 -4.88
C GLU A 63 -6.17 -2.01 -5.79
N ASP A 64 -6.80 -2.51 -6.84
CA ASP A 64 -7.65 -1.76 -7.76
C ASP A 64 -8.89 -1.18 -7.05
N TRP A 65 -9.51 -1.95 -6.15
CA TRP A 65 -10.61 -1.45 -5.33
C TRP A 65 -10.15 -0.32 -4.40
N ILE A 66 -8.98 -0.44 -3.78
CA ILE A 66 -8.42 0.63 -2.93
C ILE A 66 -8.08 1.86 -3.77
N ASP A 67 -7.54 1.70 -4.99
CA ASP A 67 -7.29 2.82 -5.90
C ASP A 67 -8.59 3.56 -6.27
N GLN A 68 -9.68 2.82 -6.51
CA GLN A 68 -10.98 3.39 -6.85
C GLN A 68 -11.74 3.96 -5.63
N HIS A 69 -11.51 3.43 -4.44
CA HIS A 69 -12.25 3.76 -3.21
C HIS A 69 -11.42 4.45 -2.13
N THR A 70 -10.16 4.80 -2.41
CA THR A 70 -9.38 5.68 -1.55
C THR A 70 -10.01 7.07 -1.65
N VAL A 71 -10.81 7.39 -0.64
CA VAL A 71 -11.21 8.78 -0.40
C VAL A 71 -9.90 9.49 -0.13
N LYS A 72 -9.52 10.43 -1.00
CA LYS A 72 -8.55 11.45 -0.59
C LYS A 72 -9.08 11.96 0.75
N GLU A 73 -8.31 11.80 1.83
CA GLU A 73 -8.44 12.68 2.99
C GLU A 73 -8.09 14.09 2.47
N ASP A 74 -9.04 14.68 1.75
CA ASP A 74 -9.17 16.09 1.51
C ASP A 74 -10.13 16.56 2.61
N ASP A 75 -9.56 17.31 3.57
CA ASP A 75 -10.22 18.17 4.55
C ASP A 75 -10.66 17.57 5.91
N ALA A 76 -9.80 17.76 6.92
CA ALA A 76 -10.15 18.34 8.24
C ALA A 76 -8.89 18.74 9.04
#